data_AF-A0A8K0CUS2-F1
#
_entry.id   AF-A0A8K0CUS2-F1
#
_cell.length_a   1.000
_cell.length_b   1.000
_cell.length_c   1.000
_cell.angle_alpha   90.00
_cell.angle_beta   90.00
_cell.angle_gamma   90.00
#
_symmetry.space_group_name_H-M   'P 1'
#
loop_
_entity.id
_entity.type
_entity.pdbx_description
1 polymer ?
#
loop_
_entity_poly.entity_id
_entity_poly.type
_entity_poly.pdbx_seq_one_letter_code
_entity_poly.pdbx_strand_id
1 'polypeptide(L)'
;MCKGEKLKSITLNCIEKLQIQSGANVRAVVSDQGSNFKELVKSLGISAEKPYFIVNEKKFYYFYDVPHLIKSVRNNILQYDITFKDNKGATWKHIQAFYKSYECKPLRLAPKLTHMHINSNNFQKMRVKYAVQVFNESVAGGFSTFVSFKALLGGAAGTAEFLEKFDKLFDLFNSSKYRNAKQYNLAFMRADYQLAFL
;
A
#
# COMPACT_ATOMS: atom_id res chain seq x y z
N MET A 1 -12.07 -14.44 18.86
CA MET A 1 -12.24 -13.94 17.49
C MET A 1 -13.48 -14.58 16.88
N CYS A 2 -14.24 -13.83 16.08
CA CYS A 2 -15.36 -14.38 15.32
C CYS A 2 -14.83 -15.36 14.26
N LYS A 3 -15.29 -16.62 14.26
CA LYS A 3 -14.88 -17.63 13.27
C LYS A 3 -15.29 -17.21 11.85
N GLY A 4 -14.50 -17.56 10.83
CA GLY A 4 -14.74 -17.16 9.43
C GLY A 4 -16.17 -17.43 8.92
N GLU A 5 -16.80 -18.53 9.34
CA GLU A 5 -18.18 -18.87 8.98
C GLU A 5 -19.21 -17.85 9.47
N LYS A 6 -19.07 -17.41 10.72
CA LYS A 6 -19.97 -16.40 11.29
C LYS A 6 -19.78 -15.05 10.59
N LEU A 7 -18.54 -14.71 10.22
CA LEU A 7 -18.26 -13.50 9.42
C LEU A 7 -18.87 -13.59 8.01
N LYS A 8 -18.83 -14.76 7.37
CA LYS A 8 -19.48 -14.98 6.08
C LYS A 8 -20.99 -14.73 6.19
N SER A 9 -21.65 -15.36 7.15
CA SER A 9 -23.09 -15.19 7.37
C SER A 9 -23.46 -13.72 7.66
N ILE A 10 -22.68 -13.03 8.51
CA ILE A 10 -22.90 -11.61 8.79
C ILE A 10 -22.72 -10.77 7.53
N THR A 11 -21.64 -10.99 6.78
CA THR A 11 -21.33 -10.22 5.56
C THR A 11 -22.45 -10.36 4.53
N LEU A 12 -22.90 -11.60 4.27
CA LEU A 12 -23.97 -11.88 3.31
C LEU A 12 -25.31 -11.28 3.76
N ASN A 13 -25.66 -11.42 5.05
CA ASN A 13 -26.88 -10.84 5.60
C ASN A 13 -26.87 -9.30 5.54
N CYS A 14 -25.73 -8.66 5.80
CA CYS A 14 -25.57 -7.21 5.65
C CYS A 14 -25.76 -6.77 4.20
N ILE A 15 -25.18 -7.48 3.23
CA ILE A 15 -25.35 -7.18 1.80
C ILE A 15 -26.83 -7.28 1.42
N GLU A 16 -27.49 -8.36 1.80
CA GLU A 16 -28.91 -8.58 1.51
C GLU A 16 -29.80 -7.49 2.12
N LYS A 17 -29.61 -7.15 3.41
CA LYS A 17 -30.38 -6.09 4.07
C LYS A 17 -30.15 -4.73 3.45
N LEU A 18 -28.91 -4.37 3.12
CA LEU A 18 -28.61 -3.11 2.44
C LEU A 18 -29.26 -3.04 1.06
N GLN A 19 -29.31 -4.14 0.33
CA GLN A 19 -29.94 -4.16 -0.99
C GLN A 19 -31.47 -4.09 -0.90
N ILE A 20 -32.08 -4.87 -0.01
CA ILE A 20 -33.55 -5.01 0.07
C ILE A 20 -34.18 -3.85 0.85
N GLN A 21 -33.63 -3.49 2.00
CA GLN A 21 -34.29 -2.57 2.93
C GLN A 21 -33.96 -1.11 2.66
N SER A 22 -32.74 -0.80 2.24
CA SER A 22 -32.32 0.58 1.95
C SER A 22 -32.19 0.89 0.46
N GLY A 23 -32.34 -0.09 -0.43
CA GLY A 23 -32.17 0.08 -1.87
C GLY A 23 -30.72 0.38 -2.28
N ALA A 24 -29.75 0.17 -1.38
CA ALA A 24 -28.34 0.48 -1.65
C ALA A 24 -27.75 -0.51 -2.66
N ASN A 25 -27.09 0.02 -3.70
CA ASN A 25 -26.41 -0.80 -4.70
C ASN A 25 -24.99 -1.16 -4.23
N VAL A 26 -24.87 -2.15 -3.35
CA VAL A 26 -23.57 -2.65 -2.88
C VAL A 26 -22.78 -3.25 -4.04
N ARG A 27 -21.55 -2.76 -4.28
CA ARG A 27 -20.66 -3.21 -5.37
C ARG A 27 -19.38 -3.89 -4.90
N ALA A 28 -18.92 -3.54 -3.70
CA ALA A 28 -17.65 -4.02 -3.18
C ALA A 28 -17.68 -4.15 -1.64
N VAL A 29 -16.82 -5.02 -1.13
CA VAL A 29 -16.54 -5.22 0.29
C VAL A 29 -15.07 -4.94 0.54
N VAL A 30 -14.76 -4.20 1.61
CA VAL A 30 -13.39 -3.88 2.01
C VAL A 30 -13.16 -4.37 3.44
N SER A 31 -12.01 -5.01 3.70
CA SER A 31 -11.65 -5.47 5.06
C SER A 31 -10.19 -5.19 5.41
N ASP A 32 -9.86 -5.33 6.69
CA ASP A 32 -8.48 -5.47 7.12
C ASP A 32 -7.88 -6.85 6.73
N GLN A 33 -6.64 -7.11 7.17
CA GLN A 33 -5.88 -8.33 6.83
C GLN A 33 -5.85 -9.37 7.97
N GLY A 34 -6.80 -9.32 8.91
CA GLY A 34 -6.92 -10.26 10.03
C GLY A 34 -7.13 -11.70 9.55
N SER A 35 -6.72 -12.68 10.36
CA SER A 35 -6.83 -14.12 10.04
C SER A 35 -8.26 -14.53 9.71
N ASN A 36 -9.21 -13.99 10.46
CA ASN A 36 -10.65 -14.18 10.28
C ASN A 36 -11.16 -13.66 8.92
N PHE A 37 -10.63 -12.56 8.39
CA PHE A 37 -10.96 -12.07 7.05
C PHE A 37 -10.26 -12.87 5.94
N LYS A 38 -9.03 -13.35 6.19
CA LYS A 38 -8.35 -14.28 5.27
C LYS A 38 -9.14 -15.59 5.12
N GLU A 39 -9.68 -16.11 6.22
CA GLU A 39 -10.60 -17.26 6.20
C GLU A 39 -11.87 -16.96 5.41
N LEU A 40 -12.48 -15.77 5.61
CA LEU A 40 -13.64 -15.32 4.85
C LEU A 40 -13.35 -15.30 3.34
N VAL A 41 -12.26 -14.65 2.92
CA VAL A 41 -11.83 -14.56 1.51
C VAL A 41 -11.68 -15.95 0.90
N LYS A 42 -11.03 -16.88 1.61
CA LYS A 42 -10.89 -18.27 1.18
C LYS A 42 -12.26 -18.97 1.06
N SER A 43 -13.15 -18.79 2.05
CA SER A 43 -14.48 -19.40 2.06
C SER A 43 -15.45 -18.88 0.99
N LEU A 44 -15.14 -17.72 0.41
CA LEU A 44 -15.87 -17.11 -0.70
C LEU A 44 -15.23 -17.44 -2.06
N GLY A 45 -14.11 -18.18 -2.08
CA GLY A 45 -13.40 -18.55 -3.30
C GLY A 45 -12.78 -17.35 -4.03
N ILE A 46 -12.38 -16.33 -3.28
CA ILE A 46 -11.77 -15.11 -3.81
C ILE A 46 -10.26 -15.35 -3.99
N SER A 47 -9.74 -14.99 -5.16
CA SER A 47 -8.30 -15.06 -5.50
C SER A 47 -7.87 -13.81 -6.27
N ALA A 48 -6.60 -13.73 -6.68
CA ALA A 48 -6.10 -12.64 -7.51
C ALA A 48 -6.77 -12.63 -8.90
N GLU A 49 -7.01 -13.81 -9.47
CA GLU A 49 -7.67 -14.01 -10.77
C GLU A 49 -9.19 -13.85 -10.67
N LYS A 50 -9.74 -14.10 -9.48
CA LYS A 50 -11.15 -13.95 -9.16
C LYS A 50 -11.34 -13.04 -7.94
N PRO A 51 -11.13 -11.71 -8.07
CA PRO A 51 -11.19 -10.76 -6.95
C PRO A 51 -12.64 -10.38 -6.59
N TYR A 52 -13.57 -11.33 -6.70
CA TYR A 52 -14.99 -11.13 -6.48
C TYR A 52 -15.67 -12.43 -6.07
N PHE A 53 -16.86 -12.29 -5.48
CA PHE A 53 -17.77 -13.39 -5.18
C PHE A 53 -19.17 -13.07 -5.72
N ILE A 54 -20.04 -14.08 -5.78
CA ILE A 54 -21.39 -13.97 -6.33
C ILE A 54 -22.41 -14.31 -5.25
N VAL A 55 -23.43 -13.47 -5.12
CA VAL A 55 -24.59 -13.67 -4.24
C VAL A 55 -25.84 -13.29 -5.04
N ASN A 56 -26.83 -14.19 -5.13
CA ASN A 56 -28.06 -13.97 -5.88
C ASN A 56 -27.79 -13.43 -7.30
N GLU A 57 -26.89 -14.10 -8.03
CA GLU A 57 -26.45 -13.76 -9.40
C GLU A 57 -25.76 -12.38 -9.55
N LYS A 58 -25.56 -11.65 -8.46
CA LYS A 58 -24.85 -10.36 -8.46
C LYS A 58 -23.40 -10.55 -8.06
N LYS A 59 -22.51 -9.84 -8.76
CA LYS A 59 -21.06 -9.82 -8.52
C LYS A 59 -20.69 -8.74 -7.52
N PHE A 60 -19.89 -9.09 -6.52
CA PHE A 60 -19.34 -8.19 -5.51
C PHE A 60 -17.83 -8.30 -5.47
N TYR A 61 -17.14 -7.18 -5.69
CA TYR A 61 -15.67 -7.14 -5.63
C TYR A 61 -15.18 -7.11 -4.19
N TYR A 62 -13.98 -7.65 -3.95
CA TYR A 62 -13.38 -7.65 -2.63
C TYR A 62 -12.02 -6.97 -2.65
N PHE A 63 -11.78 -6.10 -1.68
CA PHE A 63 -10.51 -5.42 -1.51
C PHE A 63 -10.03 -5.55 -0.07
N TYR A 64 -8.70 -5.57 0.09
CA TYR A 64 -8.11 -5.26 1.39
C TYR A 64 -7.91 -3.76 1.51
N ASP A 65 -7.97 -3.27 2.75
CA ASP A 65 -7.71 -1.89 3.09
C ASP A 65 -6.27 -1.49 2.70
N VAL A 66 -6.15 -0.55 1.76
CA VAL A 66 -4.89 -0.12 1.15
C VAL A 66 -3.92 0.51 2.18
N PRO A 67 -4.36 1.40 3.10
CA PRO A 67 -3.53 1.89 4.18
C PRO A 67 -2.96 0.79 5.10
N HIS A 68 -3.67 -0.32 5.29
CA HIS A 68 -3.11 -1.47 6.01
C HIS A 68 -2.14 -2.29 5.16
N LEU A 69 -2.38 -2.44 3.86
CA LEU A 69 -1.45 -3.09 2.93
C LEU A 69 -0.09 -2.36 2.88
N ILE A 70 -0.08 -1.04 2.74
CA ILE A 70 1.18 -0.27 2.67
C ILE A 70 1.97 -0.35 3.99
N LYS A 71 1.26 -0.42 5.13
CA LYS A 71 1.87 -0.66 6.44
C LYS A 71 2.54 -2.03 6.50
N SER A 72 1.88 -3.06 5.98
CA SER A 72 2.44 -4.42 5.91
C SER A 72 3.68 -4.46 5.00
N VAL A 73 3.66 -3.77 3.85
CA VAL A 73 4.85 -3.64 2.97
C VAL A 73 6.00 -2.97 3.71
N ARG A 74 5.74 -1.85 4.42
CA ARG A 74 6.76 -1.19 5.24
C ARG A 74 7.33 -2.13 6.30
N ASN A 75 6.48 -2.87 7.00
CA ASN A 75 6.91 -3.78 8.06
C ASN A 75 7.73 -4.95 7.49
N ASN A 76 7.40 -5.44 6.29
CA ASN A 76 8.17 -6.48 5.61
C ASN A 76 9.56 -5.97 5.23
N ILE A 77 9.68 -4.79 4.58
CA ILE A 77 11.01 -4.28 4.19
C ILE A 77 11.87 -3.94 5.41
N LEU A 78 11.27 -3.54 6.54
CA LEU A 78 11.99 -3.35 7.82
C LEU A 78 12.69 -4.61 8.33
N GLN A 79 12.13 -5.78 8.04
CA GLN A 79 12.58 -7.06 8.58
C GLN A 79 13.34 -7.91 7.55
N TYR A 80 13.01 -7.77 6.28
CA TYR A 80 13.47 -8.61 5.18
C TYR A 80 13.88 -7.78 3.98
N ASP A 81 14.83 -8.29 3.21
CA ASP A 81 15.10 -7.79 1.87
C ASP A 81 14.01 -8.31 0.92
N ILE A 82 13.51 -7.44 0.05
CA ILE A 82 12.42 -7.75 -0.88
C ILE A 82 13.01 -7.89 -2.28
N THR A 83 12.82 -9.06 -2.88
CA THR A 83 13.10 -9.31 -4.30
C THR A 83 11.84 -9.10 -5.12
N PHE A 84 11.94 -8.38 -6.23
CA PHE A 84 10.85 -8.15 -7.17
C PHE A 84 11.35 -8.27 -8.63
N LYS A 85 10.49 -7.92 -9.60
CA LYS A 85 10.68 -8.07 -11.04
C LYS A 85 12.15 -7.90 -11.49
N ASP A 86 12.62 -8.83 -12.33
CA ASP A 86 13.99 -8.87 -12.87
C ASP A 86 15.08 -9.08 -11.78
N ASN A 87 14.76 -9.82 -10.71
CA ASN A 87 15.65 -10.07 -9.56
C ASN A 87 16.19 -8.80 -8.88
N LYS A 88 15.46 -7.69 -9.00
CA LYS A 88 15.81 -6.44 -8.31
C LYS A 88 15.55 -6.56 -6.83
N GLY A 89 16.43 -5.98 -6.02
CA GLY A 89 16.34 -5.99 -4.56
C GLY A 89 15.99 -4.62 -3.98
N ALA A 90 15.14 -4.63 -2.96
CA ALA A 90 14.90 -3.49 -2.07
C ALA A 90 15.24 -3.87 -0.64
N THR A 91 16.07 -3.05 0.03
CA THR A 91 16.49 -3.29 1.41
C THR A 91 16.34 -2.04 2.25
N TRP A 92 15.92 -2.24 3.51
CA TRP A 92 15.87 -1.16 4.49
C TRP A 92 17.23 -0.52 4.73
N LYS A 93 18.32 -1.28 4.61
CA LYS A 93 19.69 -0.78 4.83
C LYS A 93 20.00 0.42 3.93
N HIS A 94 19.53 0.41 2.68
CA HIS A 94 19.73 1.56 1.79
C HIS A 94 18.93 2.78 2.26
N ILE A 95 17.69 2.60 2.73
CA ILE A 95 16.84 3.70 3.25
C ILE A 95 17.48 4.29 4.52
N GLN A 96 18.07 3.45 5.38
CA GLN A 96 18.82 3.91 6.55
C GLN A 96 20.07 4.68 6.15
N ALA A 97 20.85 4.20 5.18
CA ALA A 97 22.03 4.88 4.66
C ALA A 97 21.68 6.24 4.03
N PHE A 98 20.57 6.28 3.27
CA PHE A 98 20.01 7.51 2.72
C PHE A 98 19.67 8.50 3.82
N TYR A 99 18.93 8.10 4.86
CA TYR A 99 18.62 9.01 5.96
C TYR A 99 19.90 9.55 6.66
N LYS A 100 20.86 8.67 6.95
CA LYS A 100 22.11 9.04 7.62
C LYS A 100 22.97 10.01 6.82
N SER A 101 22.92 9.98 5.49
CA SER A 101 23.75 10.84 4.65
C SER A 101 23.34 12.32 4.70
N TYR A 102 22.11 12.64 5.13
CA TYR A 102 21.62 14.01 5.23
C TYR A 102 21.00 14.40 6.59
N GLU A 103 20.96 13.52 7.59
CA GLU A 103 20.26 13.81 8.86
C GLU A 103 20.79 15.05 9.60
N CYS A 104 22.09 15.32 9.50
CA CYS A 104 22.75 16.50 10.10
C CYS A 104 22.84 17.70 9.15
N LYS A 105 22.17 17.66 7.99
CA LYS A 105 22.22 18.75 7.00
C LYS A 105 21.05 19.72 7.20
N PRO A 106 21.28 21.03 7.02
CA PRO A 106 20.24 22.05 7.20
C PRO A 106 19.11 21.93 6.16
N LEU A 107 19.44 21.50 4.94
CA LEU A 107 18.50 21.25 3.87
C LEU A 107 18.40 19.75 3.59
N ARG A 108 17.18 19.22 3.61
CA ARG A 108 16.90 17.79 3.45
C ARG A 108 15.96 17.57 2.28
N LEU A 109 16.33 16.66 1.37
CA LEU A 109 15.49 16.30 0.21
C LEU A 109 14.23 15.52 0.61
N ALA A 110 14.28 14.81 1.74
CA ALA A 110 13.18 14.01 2.25
C ALA A 110 12.85 14.37 3.72
N PRO A 111 12.36 15.58 4.01
CA PRO A 111 12.23 16.10 5.38
C PRO A 111 11.19 15.33 6.23
N LYS A 112 10.28 14.60 5.58
CA LYS A 112 9.29 13.75 6.25
C LYS A 112 9.88 12.43 6.76
N LEU A 113 11.01 11.99 6.21
CA LEU A 113 11.74 10.83 6.73
C LEU A 113 12.55 11.28 7.94
N THR A 114 12.20 10.74 9.10
CA THR A 114 12.79 11.13 10.40
C THR A 114 13.34 9.92 11.13
N HIS A 115 14.10 10.17 12.18
CA HIS A 115 14.60 9.14 13.10
C HIS A 115 13.50 8.15 13.56
N MET A 116 12.26 8.62 13.74
CA MET A 116 11.12 7.78 14.16
C MET A 116 10.73 6.72 13.12
N HIS A 117 11.02 6.97 11.84
CA HIS A 117 10.82 6.01 10.77
C HIS A 117 11.92 4.96 10.75
N ILE A 118 13.16 5.41 10.98
CA ILE A 118 14.37 4.57 10.95
C ILE A 118 14.45 3.65 12.17
N ASN A 119 14.15 4.18 13.36
CA ASN A 119 14.19 3.48 14.64
C ASN A 119 12.77 3.36 15.22
N SER A 120 11.86 2.76 14.45
CA SER A 120 10.48 2.60 14.86
C SER A 120 10.31 1.57 15.99
N ASN A 121 9.69 1.98 17.10
CA ASN A 121 9.17 1.05 18.10
C ASN A 121 7.85 0.39 17.66
N ASN A 122 7.34 -0.56 18.45
CA ASN A 122 6.12 -1.30 18.11
C ASN A 122 4.89 -0.39 17.90
N PHE A 123 4.75 0.68 18.68
CA PHE A 123 3.65 1.64 18.50
C PHE A 123 3.76 2.42 17.18
N GLN A 124 4.97 2.81 16.78
CA GLN A 124 5.22 3.49 15.50
C GLN A 124 5.08 2.54 14.30
N LYS A 125 5.41 1.25 14.47
CA LYS A 125 5.16 0.21 13.46
C LYS A 125 3.66 0.05 13.13
N MET A 126 2.78 0.36 14.07
CA MET A 126 1.33 0.27 13.88
C MET A 126 0.71 1.50 13.19
N ARG A 127 1.38 2.65 13.22
CA ARG A 127 0.89 3.90 12.62
C ARG A 127 1.08 3.92 11.11
N VAL A 128 -0.03 3.86 10.39
CA VAL A 128 -0.09 3.95 8.91
C VAL A 128 0.60 5.21 8.39
N LYS A 129 0.45 6.35 9.07
CA LYS A 129 1.09 7.62 8.69
C LYS A 129 2.60 7.45 8.43
N TYR A 130 3.31 6.74 9.30
CA TYR A 130 4.76 6.54 9.13
C TYR A 130 5.06 5.61 7.96
N ALA A 131 4.22 4.62 7.69
CA ALA A 131 4.39 3.76 6.52
C ALA A 131 4.24 4.55 5.21
N VAL A 132 3.19 5.37 5.10
CA VAL A 132 2.98 6.24 3.93
C VAL A 132 4.11 7.26 3.78
N GLN A 133 4.62 7.81 4.88
CA GLN A 133 5.74 8.75 4.84
C GLN A 133 7.06 8.12 4.38
N VAL A 134 7.31 6.83 4.60
CA VAL A 134 8.47 6.13 4.03
C VAL A 134 8.38 6.07 2.51
N PHE A 135 7.21 5.71 1.98
CA PHE A 135 6.97 5.56 0.55
C PHE A 135 6.47 6.84 -0.11
N ASN A 136 6.86 8.02 0.38
CA ASN A 136 6.41 9.26 -0.23
C ASN A 136 7.32 9.69 -1.38
N GLU A 137 6.78 10.49 -2.29
CA GLU A 137 7.49 11.05 -3.46
C GLU A 137 8.79 11.77 -3.11
N SER A 138 8.84 12.58 -2.05
CA SER A 138 10.08 13.28 -1.67
C SER A 138 11.18 12.30 -1.21
N VAL A 139 10.81 11.18 -0.59
CA VAL A 139 11.74 10.10 -0.23
C VAL A 139 12.20 9.40 -1.50
N ALA A 140 11.29 9.02 -2.39
CA ALA A 140 11.64 8.35 -3.66
C ALA A 140 12.54 9.24 -4.53
N GLY A 141 12.19 10.50 -4.74
CA GLY A 141 12.95 11.47 -5.53
C GLY A 141 14.29 11.84 -4.90
N GLY A 142 14.32 12.10 -3.59
CA GLY A 142 15.57 12.36 -2.86
C GLY A 142 16.51 11.16 -2.89
N PHE A 143 15.97 9.95 -2.71
CA PHE A 143 16.73 8.71 -2.77
C PHE A 143 17.28 8.48 -4.19
N SER A 144 16.46 8.64 -5.22
CA SER A 144 16.87 8.52 -6.63
C SER A 144 18.00 9.50 -6.97
N THR A 145 17.90 10.75 -6.50
CA THR A 145 18.96 11.77 -6.66
C THR A 145 20.30 11.29 -6.10
N PHE A 146 20.29 10.71 -4.90
CA PHE A 146 21.49 10.17 -4.27
C PHE A 146 22.05 8.94 -5.01
N VAL A 147 21.20 8.09 -5.58
CA VAL A 147 21.63 6.99 -6.47
C VAL A 147 22.32 7.55 -7.71
N SER A 148 21.73 8.56 -8.37
CA SER A 148 22.31 9.19 -9.58
C SER A 148 23.68 9.81 -9.32
N PHE A 149 23.87 10.44 -8.17
CA PHE A 149 25.17 10.99 -7.75
C PHE A 149 26.14 9.95 -7.18
N LYS A 150 25.78 8.65 -7.18
CA LYS A 150 26.57 7.56 -6.58
C LYS A 150 26.91 7.81 -5.10
N ALA A 151 26.02 8.52 -4.39
CA ALA A 151 26.16 8.85 -2.98
C ALA A 151 25.62 7.76 -2.04
N LEU A 152 25.12 6.64 -2.60
CA LEU A 152 24.67 5.45 -1.87
C LEU A 152 25.45 4.22 -2.33
N LEU A 153 25.47 3.20 -1.46
CA LEU A 153 26.08 1.90 -1.73
C LEU A 153 25.52 1.24 -3.01
N GLY A 154 26.31 0.35 -3.61
CA GLY A 154 25.93 -0.38 -4.82
C GLY A 154 24.64 -1.20 -4.64
N GLY A 155 23.79 -1.23 -5.67
CA GLY A 155 22.51 -1.94 -5.64
C GLY A 155 21.30 -1.10 -5.15
N ALA A 156 21.49 0.16 -4.79
CA ALA A 156 20.41 1.04 -4.32
C ALA A 156 19.35 1.36 -5.39
N ALA A 157 19.65 1.23 -6.69
CA ALA A 157 18.70 1.51 -7.78
C ALA A 157 17.39 0.70 -7.65
N GLY A 158 17.47 -0.57 -7.23
CA GLY A 158 16.27 -1.38 -7.00
C GLY A 158 15.41 -0.84 -5.85
N THR A 159 16.03 -0.29 -4.80
CA THR A 159 15.29 0.35 -3.70
C THR A 159 14.65 1.67 -4.15
N ALA A 160 15.32 2.45 -5.02
CA ALA A 160 14.74 3.67 -5.59
C ALA A 160 13.46 3.35 -6.38
N GLU A 161 13.53 2.37 -7.28
CA GLU A 161 12.37 1.91 -8.06
C GLU A 161 11.25 1.37 -7.16
N PHE A 162 11.59 0.64 -6.11
CA PHE A 162 10.63 0.11 -5.14
C PHE A 162 9.88 1.24 -4.41
N LEU A 163 10.60 2.26 -3.92
CA LEU A 163 10.00 3.41 -3.24
C LEU A 163 9.05 4.18 -4.18
N GLU A 164 9.48 4.44 -5.42
CA GLU A 164 8.67 5.13 -6.42
C GLU A 164 7.41 4.33 -6.78
N LYS A 165 7.54 3.01 -6.98
CA LYS A 165 6.40 2.15 -7.28
C LYS A 165 5.35 2.18 -6.18
N PHE A 166 5.76 2.05 -4.91
CA PHE A 166 4.82 2.06 -3.79
C PHE A 166 4.21 3.44 -3.51
N ASP A 167 4.93 4.53 -3.80
CA ASP A 167 4.37 5.89 -3.78
C ASP A 167 3.22 6.02 -4.79
N LYS A 168 3.50 5.70 -6.06
CA LYS A 168 2.51 5.79 -7.16
C LYS A 168 1.33 4.85 -6.95
N LEU A 169 1.59 3.63 -6.48
CA LEU A 169 0.55 2.64 -6.21
C LEU A 169 -0.38 3.12 -5.08
N PHE A 170 0.18 3.62 -3.97
CA PHE A 170 -0.63 4.12 -2.87
C PHE A 170 -1.48 5.33 -3.28
N ASP A 171 -0.89 6.27 -4.01
CA ASP A 171 -1.60 7.42 -4.58
C ASP A 171 -2.78 7.00 -5.47
N LEU A 172 -2.56 6.04 -6.37
CA LEU A 172 -3.59 5.55 -7.30
C LEU A 172 -4.82 5.03 -6.55
N PHE A 173 -4.58 4.21 -5.51
CA PHE A 173 -5.63 3.63 -4.68
C PHE A 173 -6.23 4.62 -3.66
N ASN A 174 -5.61 5.77 -3.44
CA ASN A 174 -6.08 6.84 -2.57
C ASN A 174 -6.39 8.14 -3.35
N SER A 175 -6.71 8.00 -4.63
CA SER A 175 -6.96 9.10 -5.54
C SER A 175 -8.30 9.79 -5.30
N SER A 176 -8.42 11.05 -5.73
CA SER A 176 -9.64 11.84 -5.58
C SER A 176 -9.87 12.82 -6.72
N LYS A 177 -11.07 13.41 -6.78
CA LYS A 177 -11.42 14.46 -7.76
C LYS A 177 -10.81 15.83 -7.45
N TYR A 178 -10.14 15.98 -6.30
CA TYR A 178 -9.55 17.26 -5.91
C TYR A 178 -8.23 17.48 -6.64
N ARG A 179 -7.90 18.75 -6.89
CA ARG A 179 -6.62 19.12 -7.49
C ARG A 179 -5.48 18.64 -6.60
N ASN A 180 -4.52 17.95 -7.20
CA ASN A 180 -3.31 17.47 -6.55
C ASN A 180 -2.14 17.65 -7.51
N ALA A 181 -0.96 17.97 -6.97
CA ALA A 181 0.26 18.05 -7.77
C ALA A 181 0.70 16.67 -8.29
N LYS A 182 0.37 15.60 -7.54
CA LYS A 182 0.72 14.22 -7.90
C LYS A 182 -0.33 13.65 -8.85
N GLN A 183 0.07 13.34 -10.07
CA GLN A 183 -0.84 12.84 -11.11
C GLN A 183 -1.54 11.52 -10.74
N TYR A 184 -0.90 10.67 -9.93
CA TYR A 184 -1.49 9.40 -9.50
C TYR A 184 -2.52 9.59 -8.37
N ASN A 185 -2.54 10.74 -7.68
CA ASN A 185 -3.59 11.09 -6.71
C ASN A 185 -4.85 11.70 -7.37
N LEU A 186 -4.81 11.94 -8.68
CA LEU A 186 -6.01 12.33 -9.44
C LEU A 186 -6.88 11.11 -9.66
N ALA A 187 -8.20 11.33 -9.65
CA ALA A 187 -9.21 10.29 -9.79
C ALA A 187 -8.86 9.26 -10.87
N PHE A 188 -9.09 7.98 -10.56
CA PHE A 188 -8.90 6.91 -11.53
C PHE A 188 -9.91 7.03 -12.68
N MET A 189 -9.45 7.48 -13.84
CA MET A 189 -10.25 7.72 -15.03
C MET A 189 -9.87 6.76 -16.18
N ARG A 190 -9.07 5.74 -15.90
CA ARG A 190 -8.50 4.80 -16.89
C ARG A 190 -7.66 5.51 -17.96
N ALA A 191 -6.95 6.58 -17.57
CA ALA A 191 -6.03 7.26 -18.46
C ALA A 191 -4.82 6.36 -18.79
N ASP A 192 -4.19 6.57 -19.96
CA ASP A 192 -3.10 5.71 -20.45
C ASP A 192 -1.96 5.55 -19.45
N TYR A 193 -1.57 6.63 -18.74
CA TYR A 193 -0.51 6.58 -17.72
C TYR A 193 -0.90 5.77 -16.47
N GLN A 194 -2.20 5.67 -16.16
CA GLN A 194 -2.71 4.86 -15.05
C GLN A 194 -2.73 3.39 -15.43
N LEU A 195 -3.12 3.09 -16.67
CA LEU A 195 -3.15 1.72 -17.20
C LEU A 195 -1.75 1.18 -17.47
N ALA A 196 -0.83 1.99 -18.02
CA ALA A 196 0.55 1.59 -18.28
C ALA A 196 1.37 1.36 -16.99
N PHE A 197 0.93 1.91 -15.86
CA PHE A 197 1.56 1.71 -14.57
C PHE A 197 1.15 0.40 -13.89
N LEU A 198 -0.09 -0.06 -14.12
CA LEU A 198 -0.65 -1.29 -13.55
C LEU A 198 -0.19 -2.53 -14.34
#